data_AF-A0A2M8VYZ8-F1
#
_entry.id   AF-A0A2M8VYZ8-F1
#
_cell.length_a   1.000
_cell.length_b   1.000
_cell.length_c   1.000
_cell.angle_alpha   90.00
_cell.angle_beta   90.00
_cell.angle_gamma   90.00
#
_symmetry.space_group_name_H-M   'P 1'
#
loop_
_entity.id
_entity.type
_entity.pdbx_description
1 polymer ?
#
loop_
_entity_poly.entity_id
_entity_poly.type
_entity_poly.pdbx_seq_one_letter_code
_entity_poly.pdbx_strand_id
1 'polypeptide(L)'
;MGKVCIEKNARGIVNMVVDDVDTPRINLATSEDVRREMSKVYREARSSKIPTQEATRYIYILTQILKAHELVFLEKRLSELEYAHQKTLK
;
A
#
# COMPACT_ATOMS: atom_id res chain seq x y z
N MET A 1 -13.95 14.59 11.81
CA MET A 1 -13.66 15.92 11.23
C MET A 1 -12.29 16.33 11.71
N GLY A 2 -11.26 16.25 10.84
CA GLY A 2 -9.92 16.68 11.20
C GLY A 2 -9.83 18.19 11.33
N LYS A 3 -8.99 18.67 12.25
CA LYS A 3 -8.71 20.11 12.36
C LYS A 3 -7.98 20.54 11.09
N VAL A 4 -8.51 21.56 10.42
CA VAL A 4 -7.87 22.20 9.28
C VAL A 4 -7.14 23.42 9.83
N CYS A 5 -5.81 23.39 9.80
CA CYS A 5 -4.98 24.54 10.13
C CYS A 5 -4.59 25.23 8.81
N ILE A 6 -4.91 26.53 8.70
CA ILE A 6 -4.53 27.34 7.53
C ILE A 6 -3.21 28.05 7.87
N GLU A 7 -2.13 27.66 7.21
CA GLU A 7 -0.83 28.33 7.35
C GLU A 7 -0.50 29.09 6.05
N LYS A 8 -0.20 30.40 6.19
CA LYS A 8 0.26 31.25 5.08
C LYS A 8 1.78 31.21 5.03
N ASN A 9 2.35 30.78 3.91
CA ASN A 9 3.80 30.91 3.69
C ASN A 9 4.18 32.34 3.25
N ALA A 10 5.48 32.65 3.23
CA ALA A 10 6.01 33.98 2.89
C ALA A 10 5.63 34.52 1.49
N ARG A 11 5.02 33.69 0.63
CA ARG A 11 4.54 34.06 -0.72
C ARG A 11 3.02 34.24 -0.80
N GLY A 12 2.32 34.21 0.34
CA GLY A 12 0.86 34.38 0.40
C GLY A 12 0.06 33.17 -0.11
N ILE A 13 0.73 32.04 -0.38
CA ILE A 13 0.04 30.79 -0.75
C ILE A 13 -0.50 30.15 0.52
N VAL A 14 -1.82 29.94 0.56
CA VAL A 14 -2.50 29.18 1.61
C VAL A 14 -2.33 27.69 1.34
N ASN A 15 -1.56 27.01 2.18
CA ASN A 15 -1.50 25.55 2.17
C ASN A 15 -2.55 25.02 3.14
N MET A 16 -3.47 24.18 2.66
CA MET A 16 -4.29 23.35 3.54
C MET A 16 -3.40 22.24 4.09
N VAL A 17 -2.97 22.37 5.35
CA VAL A 17 -2.32 21.28 6.06
C VAL A 17 -3.44 20.53 6.80
N VAL A 18 -3.70 19.31 6.36
CA VAL A 18 -4.58 18.38 7.05
C VAL A 18 -3.77 17.70 8.16
N ASP A 19 -4.05 18.06 9.42
CA ASP A 19 -3.54 17.34 10.58
C ASP A 19 -4.09 15.91 10.53
N ASP A 20 -3.18 14.93 10.52
CA ASP A 20 -3.46 13.50 10.35
C ASP A 20 -4.27 12.98 11.55
N VAL A 21 -5.60 13.08 11.44
CA VAL A 21 -6.53 12.51 12.41
C VAL A 21 -6.56 11.01 12.23
N ASP A 22 -5.85 10.34 13.14
CA ASP A 22 -6.06 8.96 13.60
C ASP A 22 -6.58 8.03 12.49
N THR A 23 -5.84 8.00 11.38
CA THR A 23 -6.18 7.12 10.26
C THR A 23 -6.05 5.69 10.77
N PRO A 24 -7.14 4.88 10.74
CA PRO A 24 -7.09 3.52 11.27
C PRO A 24 -5.95 2.76 10.61
N ARG A 25 -5.08 2.15 11.43
CA ARG A 25 -3.90 1.42 10.92
C ARG A 25 -4.35 0.37 9.90
N ILE A 26 -3.82 0.46 8.70
CA ILE A 26 -4.08 -0.49 7.61
C ILE A 26 -3.17 -1.70 7.81
N ASN A 27 -3.75 -2.90 7.81
CA ASN A 27 -2.96 -4.14 7.88
C ASN A 27 -2.46 -4.53 6.49
N LEU A 28 -1.14 -4.55 6.30
CA LEU A 28 -0.46 -4.96 5.06
C LEU A 28 0.61 -6.04 5.31
N ALA A 29 0.46 -6.80 6.39
CA ALA A 29 1.46 -7.76 6.87
C ALA A 29 1.67 -8.95 5.91
N THR A 30 0.65 -9.33 5.14
CA THR A 30 0.71 -10.44 4.19
C THR A 30 0.18 -10.04 2.81
N SER A 31 0.58 -10.77 1.77
CA SER A 31 0.04 -10.58 0.41
C SER A 31 -1.49 -10.66 0.36
N GLU A 32 -2.07 -11.54 1.17
CA GLU A 32 -3.53 -11.71 1.27
C GLU A 32 -4.20 -10.51 1.96
N ASP A 33 -3.56 -9.89 2.95
CA ASP A 33 -4.07 -8.67 3.57
C ASP A 33 -3.99 -7.48 2.61
N VAL A 34 -2.91 -7.36 1.84
CA VAL A 34 -2.79 -6.36 0.77
C VAL A 34 -3.91 -6.56 -0.27
N ARG A 35 -4.18 -7.80 -0.69
CA ARG A 35 -5.26 -8.13 -1.64
C ARG A 35 -6.64 -7.76 -1.09
N ARG A 36 -6.87 -7.96 0.21
CA ARG A 36 -8.12 -7.54 0.88
C ARG A 36 -8.29 -6.02 0.86
N GLU A 37 -7.24 -5.26 1.14
CA GLU A 37 -7.28 -3.80 1.07
C GLU A 37 -7.48 -3.30 -0.37
N MET A 38 -6.83 -3.92 -1.37
CA MET A 38 -7.11 -3.60 -2.78
C MET A 38 -8.58 -3.84 -3.14
N SER A 39 -9.16 -4.94 -2.67
CA SER A 39 -10.57 -5.26 -2.88
C SER A 39 -11.50 -4.23 -2.22
N LYS A 40 -11.12 -3.72 -1.03
CA LYS A 40 -11.84 -2.66 -0.33
C LYS A 40 -11.80 -1.35 -1.12
N VAL A 41 -10.62 -0.92 -1.57
CA VAL A 41 -10.45 0.28 -2.40
C VAL A 41 -11.31 0.19 -3.67
N TYR A 42 -11.32 -0.96 -4.35
CA TYR A 42 -12.18 -1.18 -5.51
C TYR A 42 -13.67 -1.03 -5.19
N ARG A 43 -14.14 -1.65 -4.09
CA ARG A 43 -15.55 -1.52 -3.67
C ARG A 43 -15.92 -0.08 -3.37
N GLU A 44 -15.07 0.64 -2.64
CA GLU A 44 -15.29 2.04 -2.30
C GLU A 44 -15.36 2.93 -3.55
N ALA A 45 -14.44 2.74 -4.50
CA ALA A 45 -14.43 3.45 -5.77
C ALA A 45 -15.69 3.14 -6.61
N ARG A 46 -16.07 1.86 -6.71
CA ARG A 46 -17.27 1.43 -7.45
C ARG A 46 -18.56 1.98 -6.83
N SER A 47 -18.59 2.16 -5.52
CA SER A 47 -19.70 2.79 -4.79
C SER A 47 -19.63 4.32 -4.72
N SER A 48 -18.69 4.95 -5.46
CA SER A 48 -18.45 6.40 -5.47
C SER A 48 -18.14 7.01 -4.11
N LYS A 49 -17.66 6.22 -3.15
CA LYS A 49 -17.22 6.70 -1.82
C LYS A 49 -15.86 7.39 -1.87
N ILE A 50 -15.01 6.98 -2.80
CA ILE A 50 -13.72 7.62 -3.09
C ILE A 50 -13.66 7.95 -4.59
N PRO A 51 -13.01 9.07 -4.99
CA PRO A 51 -12.81 9.37 -6.40
C PRO A 51 -11.93 8.32 -7.09
N THR A 52 -12.26 7.97 -8.33
CA THR A 52 -11.54 6.95 -9.10
C THR A 52 -10.05 7.29 -9.28
N GLN A 53 -9.71 8.58 -9.37
CA GLN A 53 -8.32 9.04 -9.47
C GLN A 53 -7.52 8.73 -8.20
N GLU A 54 -8.10 8.94 -7.01
CA GLU A 54 -7.48 8.56 -5.73
C GLU A 54 -7.37 7.05 -5.61
N ALA A 55 -8.45 6.34 -5.94
CA ALA A 55 -8.48 4.88 -5.89
C ALA A 55 -7.38 4.25 -6.75
N THR A 56 -7.14 4.80 -7.94
CA THR A 56 -6.09 4.33 -8.84
C THR A 56 -4.70 4.50 -8.22
N ARG A 57 -4.45 5.62 -7.53
CA ARG A 57 -3.18 5.84 -6.81
C ARG A 57 -3.00 4.87 -5.65
N TYR A 58 -4.05 4.65 -4.87
CA TYR A 58 -4.00 3.68 -3.77
C TYR A 58 -3.75 2.26 -4.27
N ILE A 59 -4.46 1.83 -5.31
CA ILE A 59 -4.23 0.53 -5.95
C ILE A 59 -2.80 0.40 -6.46
N TYR A 60 -2.25 1.45 -7.07
CA TYR A 60 -0.87 1.43 -7.55
C TYR A 60 0.13 1.19 -6.40
N ILE A 61 -0.01 1.91 -5.29
CA ILE A 61 0.86 1.75 -4.11
C ILE A 61 0.73 0.34 -3.52
N LEU A 62 -0.51 -0.12 -3.30
CA LEU A 62 -0.78 -1.47 -2.78
C LEU A 62 -0.20 -2.56 -3.69
N THR A 63 -0.23 -2.35 -5.00
CA THR A 63 0.37 -3.27 -5.97
C THR A 63 1.89 -3.34 -5.82
N GLN A 64 2.59 -2.23 -5.53
CA GLN A 64 4.03 -2.27 -5.29
C GLN A 64 4.36 -3.07 -4.02
N ILE A 65 3.54 -2.94 -2.98
CA ILE A 65 3.71 -3.68 -1.73
C ILE A 65 3.46 -5.18 -1.97
N LEU A 66 2.42 -5.53 -2.73
CA LEU A 66 2.15 -6.92 -3.10
C LEU A 66 3.33 -7.54 -3.86
N LYS A 67 3.90 -6.82 -4.83
CA LYS A 67 5.08 -7.28 -5.58
C LYS A 67 6.29 -7.51 -4.68
N ALA A 68 6.50 -6.67 -3.66
CA ALA A 68 7.58 -6.87 -2.70
C ALA A 68 7.39 -8.16 -1.89
N HIS A 69 6.17 -8.46 -1.46
CA HIS A 69 5.84 -9.74 -0.80
C HIS A 69 6.09 -10.94 -1.71
N GLU A 70 5.65 -10.86 -2.97
CA GLU A 70 5.87 -11.91 -3.97
C GLU A 70 7.36 -12.14 -4.24
N LEU A 71 8.14 -11.06 -4.37
CA LEU A 71 9.59 -11.13 -4.59
C LEU A 71 10.28 -11.86 -3.44
N VAL A 72 10.05 -11.46 -2.19
CA VAL A 72 10.64 -12.11 -1.00
C VAL A 72 10.25 -13.58 -0.91
N PHE A 73 8.99 -13.91 -1.22
CA PHE A 73 8.53 -15.30 -1.24
C PHE A 73 9.24 -16.14 -2.30
N LEU A 74 9.40 -15.59 -3.52
CA LEU A 74 10.08 -16.25 -4.63
C LEU A 74 11.57 -16.43 -4.34
N GLU A 75 12.26 -15.42 -3.82
CA GLU A 75 13.67 -15.50 -3.43
C GLU A 75 13.88 -16.62 -2.41
N LYS A 76 13.03 -16.70 -1.38
CA LYS A 76 13.10 -17.77 -0.38
C LYS A 76 12.95 -19.16 -1.02
N ARG A 77 11.93 -19.33 -1.88
CA ARG A 77 11.68 -20.60 -2.56
C ARG A 77 12.81 -21.00 -3.50
N LEU A 78 13.41 -20.02 -4.18
CA LEU A 78 14.57 -20.24 -5.04
C LEU A 78 15.78 -20.72 -4.22
N SER A 79 16.10 -20.06 -3.11
CA SER A 79 17.20 -20.49 -2.24
C SER A 79 16.99 -21.89 -1.65
N GLU A 80 15.76 -22.26 -1.29
CA GLU A 80 15.42 -23.61 -0.84
C GLU A 80 15.69 -24.67 -1.94
N LEU A 81 15.35 -24.37 -3.19
CA LEU A 81 15.61 -25.24 -4.34
C LEU A 81 17.10 -25.36 -4.66
N GLU A 82 17.82 -24.24 -4.67
CA GLU A 82 19.28 -24.22 -4.90
C GLU A 82 20.02 -25.04 -3.86
N TYR A 83 19.64 -24.90 -2.59
CA TYR A 83 20.20 -25.69 -1.50
C TYR A 83 19.92 -27.20 -1.65
N ALA A 84 18.68 -27.56 -1.97
CA ALA A 84 18.30 -28.96 -2.18
C ALA A 84 19.06 -29.59 -3.37
N HIS A 85 19.24 -28.83 -4.45
CA HIS A 85 20.01 -29.26 -5.61
C HIS A 85 21.48 -29.48 -5.25
N GLN A 86 22.11 -28.53 -4.55
CA GLN A 86 23.51 -28.66 -4.17
C GLN A 86 23.78 -29.82 -3.22
N LYS A 87 22.82 -30.19 -2.36
CA LYS A 87 22.91 -31.39 -1.52
C LYS A 87 22.91 -32.69 -2.33
N THR A 88 22.20 -32.73 -3.46
CA THR A 88 22.09 -33.93 -4.29
C THR A 88 23.36 -34.21 -5.10
N LEU A 89 24.15 -33.17 -5.38
CA LEU A 89 25.40 -33.25 -6.14
C LEU A 89 26.64 -33.54 -5.28
N LYS A 90 26.51 -33.53 -3.95
CA LYS A 90 27.58 -33.87 -3.00
C LYS A 90 27.37 -35.28 -2.46
#